data_AF-A0A843BUU1-F1
#
_entry.id   AF-A0A843BUU1-F1
#
_cell.length_a   1.000
_cell.length_b   1.000
_cell.length_c   1.000
_cell.angle_alpha   90.00
_cell.angle_beta   90.00
_cell.angle_gamma   90.00
#
_symmetry.space_group_name_H-M   'P 1'
#
loop_
_entity.id
_entity.type
_entity.pdbx_description
1 polymer ?
#
loop_
_entity_poly.entity_id
_entity_poly.type
_entity_poly.pdbx_seq_one_letter_code
_entity_poly.pdbx_strand_id
1 'polypeptide(L)'
;MPDTEQELQELTDLLKQASQEMITKGPISTITEYDSSENLGIYLQEIVAKLEQKEEIDVFELWGIFAPTSVWDDSGGSNEIADKIFALIKKNFGDKLNY
;
A
#
# COMPACT_ATOMS: atom_id res chain seq x y z
N MET A 1 -15.34 4.41 7.31
CA MET A 1 -15.40 4.87 5.88
C MET A 1 -14.46 6.05 5.79
N PRO A 2 -13.71 6.23 4.70
CA PRO A 2 -12.78 7.35 4.54
C PRO A 2 -13.47 8.69 4.81
N ASP A 3 -12.78 9.61 5.49
CA ASP A 3 -13.35 10.88 5.98
C ASP A 3 -13.71 11.84 4.82
N THR A 4 -13.08 11.70 3.65
CA THR A 4 -13.49 12.36 2.39
C THR A 4 -13.13 11.55 1.13
N GLU A 5 -13.91 11.70 0.05
CA GLU A 5 -13.63 11.10 -1.28
C GLU A 5 -12.27 11.55 -1.85
N GLN A 6 -11.83 12.75 -1.48
CA GLN A 6 -10.53 13.30 -1.86
C GLN A 6 -9.36 12.52 -1.25
N GLU A 7 -9.45 12.14 0.02
CA GLU A 7 -8.39 11.38 0.70
C GLU A 7 -8.28 9.95 0.18
N LEU A 8 -9.42 9.34 -0.18
CA LEU A 8 -9.43 8.02 -0.81
C LEU A 8 -8.77 8.08 -2.20
N GLN A 9 -9.01 9.15 -2.96
CA GLN A 9 -8.37 9.37 -4.26
C GLN A 9 -6.85 9.56 -4.07
N GLU A 10 -6.43 10.38 -3.10
CA GLU A 10 -5.01 10.59 -2.80
C GLU A 10 -4.30 9.27 -2.41
N LEU A 11 -4.93 8.46 -1.56
CA LEU A 11 -4.42 7.14 -1.20
C LEU A 11 -4.28 6.25 -2.45
N THR A 12 -5.30 6.23 -3.30
CA THR A 12 -5.30 5.43 -4.55
C THR A 12 -4.16 5.86 -5.48
N ASP A 13 -3.92 7.15 -5.63
CA ASP A 13 -2.84 7.67 -6.48
C ASP A 13 -1.45 7.43 -5.91
N LEU A 14 -1.30 7.42 -4.59
CA LEU A 14 -0.04 7.02 -3.94
C LEU A 14 0.21 5.52 -4.07
N LEU A 15 -0.82 4.68 -3.95
CA LEU A 15 -0.70 3.23 -4.15
C LEU A 15 -0.32 2.88 -5.59
N LYS A 16 -0.82 3.63 -6.58
CA LYS A 16 -0.36 3.53 -7.98
C LYS A 16 1.13 3.83 -8.12
N GLN A 17 1.61 4.89 -7.46
CA GLN A 17 3.03 5.25 -7.47
C GLN A 17 3.88 4.16 -6.80
N ALA A 18 3.45 3.67 -5.64
CA ALA A 18 4.12 2.59 -4.91
C ALA A 18 4.18 1.29 -5.74
N SER A 19 3.08 0.92 -6.39
CA SER A 19 2.99 -0.21 -7.31
C SER A 19 4.00 -0.07 -8.46
N GLN A 20 4.01 1.09 -9.13
CA GLN A 20 4.92 1.33 -10.25
C GLN A 20 6.39 1.33 -9.81
N GLU A 21 6.71 1.87 -8.63
CA GLU A 21 8.06 1.83 -8.08
C GLU A 21 8.56 0.38 -7.95
N MET A 22 7.73 -0.47 -7.35
CA MET A 22 8.04 -1.88 -7.11
C MET A 22 8.13 -2.70 -8.41
N ILE A 23 7.22 -2.48 -9.36
CA ILE A 23 7.27 -3.13 -10.69
C ILE A 23 8.54 -2.68 -11.44
N THR A 24 8.91 -1.40 -11.38
CA THR A 24 10.08 -0.88 -12.10
C THR A 24 11.39 -1.46 -11.57
N LYS A 25 11.46 -1.80 -10.28
CA LYS A 25 12.60 -2.53 -9.71
C LYS A 25 12.74 -3.94 -10.28
N GLY A 26 11.65 -4.53 -10.74
CA GLY A 26 11.63 -5.88 -11.30
C GLY A 26 11.71 -6.99 -10.23
N PRO A 27 12.05 -8.21 -10.63
CA PRO A 27 11.94 -9.41 -9.79
C PRO A 27 13.11 -9.54 -8.79
N ILE A 28 13.45 -8.46 -8.09
CA ILE A 28 14.42 -8.48 -7.00
C ILE A 28 13.79 -9.27 -5.85
N SER A 29 14.44 -10.37 -5.46
CA SER A 29 13.95 -11.21 -4.38
C SER A 29 13.97 -10.45 -3.05
N THR A 30 12.86 -10.57 -2.31
CA THR A 30 12.66 -9.99 -0.99
C THR A 30 12.42 -11.12 0.02
N ILE A 31 12.68 -10.86 1.29
CA ILE A 31 12.40 -11.83 2.39
C ILE A 31 10.95 -11.73 2.89
N THR A 32 10.07 -11.18 2.06
CA THR A 32 8.66 -10.89 2.37
C THR A 32 7.75 -11.95 1.76
N GLU A 33 6.49 -11.97 2.16
CA GLU A 33 5.45 -12.88 1.66
C GLU A 33 5.15 -12.74 0.16
N TYR A 34 5.64 -11.67 -0.47
CA TYR A 34 5.47 -11.42 -1.90
C TYR A 34 6.61 -12.02 -2.75
N ASP A 35 7.65 -12.59 -2.14
CA ASP A 35 8.86 -13.18 -2.77
C ASP A 35 9.76 -12.22 -3.58
N SER A 36 9.19 -11.16 -4.17
CA SER A 36 9.92 -10.16 -4.95
C SER A 36 9.26 -8.77 -4.90
N SER A 37 10.05 -7.74 -5.20
CA SER A 37 9.54 -6.37 -5.36
C SER A 37 8.46 -6.30 -6.44
N GLU A 38 8.66 -6.92 -7.61
CA GLU A 38 7.67 -6.91 -8.69
C GLU A 38 6.31 -7.49 -8.24
N ASN A 39 6.31 -8.61 -7.51
CA ASN A 39 5.08 -9.21 -6.99
C ASN A 39 4.37 -8.32 -5.97
N LEU A 40 5.10 -7.65 -5.08
CA LEU A 40 4.53 -6.63 -4.19
C LEU A 40 3.88 -5.51 -5.01
N GLY A 41 4.55 -5.07 -6.09
CA GLY A 41 4.02 -4.07 -7.01
C GLY A 41 2.72 -4.51 -7.70
N ILE A 42 2.63 -5.77 -8.14
CA ILE A 42 1.42 -6.37 -8.72
C ILE A 42 0.30 -6.42 -7.69
N TYR A 43 0.58 -6.86 -6.45
CA TYR A 43 -0.39 -6.87 -5.38
C TYR A 43 -0.96 -5.46 -5.11
N LEU A 44 -0.10 -4.44 -5.03
CA LEU A 44 -0.55 -3.05 -4.86
C LEU A 44 -1.42 -2.58 -6.03
N GLN A 45 -1.15 -3.05 -7.26
CA GLN A 45 -1.99 -2.75 -8.42
C GLN A 45 -3.40 -3.37 -8.29
N GLU A 46 -3.51 -4.56 -7.72
CA GLU A 46 -4.81 -5.20 -7.44
C GLU A 46 -5.60 -4.40 -6.39
N ILE A 47 -4.93 -3.90 -5.34
CA ILE A 47 -5.56 -3.03 -4.34
C ILE A 47 -6.07 -1.74 -4.97
N VAL A 48 -5.29 -1.11 -5.85
CA VAL A 48 -5.74 0.06 -6.61
C VAL A 48 -7.01 -0.24 -7.40
N ALA A 49 -7.03 -1.35 -8.14
CA ALA A 49 -8.19 -1.73 -8.95
C ALA A 49 -9.45 -1.94 -8.09
N LYS A 50 -9.30 -2.54 -6.90
CA LYS A 50 -10.40 -2.70 -5.94
C LYS A 50 -10.92 -1.35 -5.43
N LEU A 51 -10.00 -0.45 -5.05
CA LEU A 51 -10.37 0.90 -4.58
C LEU A 51 -11.13 1.71 -5.64
N GLU A 52 -10.67 1.67 -6.90
CA GLU A 52 -11.35 2.35 -8.02
C GLU A 52 -12.75 1.80 -8.29
N GLN A 53 -12.94 0.49 -8.08
CA GLN A 53 -14.23 -0.18 -8.21
C GLN A 53 -15.11 -0.09 -6.94
N LYS A 54 -14.62 0.59 -5.89
CA LYS A 54 -15.26 0.70 -4.57
C LYS A 54 -15.51 -0.67 -3.91
N GLU A 55 -14.63 -1.62 -4.19
CA GLU A 55 -14.63 -2.93 -3.57
C GLU A 55 -13.94 -2.90 -2.20
N GLU A 56 -14.18 -3.93 -1.39
CA GLU A 56 -13.52 -4.08 -0.11
C GLU A 56 -12.06 -4.52 -0.28
N ILE A 57 -11.19 -3.94 0.54
CA ILE A 57 -9.76 -4.27 0.60
C ILE A 57 -9.38 -4.76 2.00
N ASP A 58 -8.34 -5.57 2.09
CA ASP A 58 -7.74 -5.93 3.37
C ASP A 58 -6.88 -4.77 3.86
N VAL A 59 -7.47 -3.95 4.72
CA VAL A 59 -6.81 -2.79 5.32
C VAL A 59 -5.68 -3.21 6.26
N PHE A 60 -5.80 -4.37 6.92
CA PHE A 60 -4.78 -4.83 7.87
C PHE A 60 -3.52 -5.26 7.15
N GLU A 61 -3.67 -6.01 6.06
CA GLU A 61 -2.56 -6.35 5.16
C GLU A 61 -1.95 -5.08 4.55
N LEU A 62 -2.78 -4.16 4.04
CA LEU A 62 -2.29 -2.90 3.47
C LEU A 62 -1.52 -2.06 4.51
N TRP A 63 -2.00 -2.02 5.76
CA TRP A 63 -1.29 -1.38 6.86
C TRP A 63 0.05 -2.07 7.16
N GLY A 64 0.08 -3.40 7.16
CA GLY A 64 1.30 -4.20 7.39
C GLY A 64 2.39 -3.94 6.34
N ILE A 65 1.99 -3.63 5.10
CA ILE A 65 2.94 -3.29 4.03
C ILE A 65 3.67 -1.97 4.29
N PHE A 66 2.99 -0.97 4.85
CA PHE A 66 3.52 0.40 4.97
C PHE A 66 3.83 0.83 6.42
N ALA A 67 3.69 -0.06 7.40
CA ALA A 67 4.06 0.23 8.78
C ALA A 67 5.59 0.45 8.94
N PRO A 68 6.09 1.05 10.03
CA PRO A 68 7.53 1.09 10.28
C PRO A 68 8.13 -0.33 10.36
N THR A 69 9.32 -0.54 9.79
CA THR A 69 9.98 -1.88 9.71
C THR A 69 9.13 -2.93 8.99
N SER A 70 8.54 -2.53 7.86
CA SER A 70 7.58 -3.34 7.10
C SER A 70 8.15 -4.01 5.86
N VAL A 71 7.29 -4.76 5.20
CA VAL A 71 7.46 -5.29 3.84
C VAL A 71 7.98 -4.23 2.86
N TRP A 72 7.51 -2.99 2.95
CA TRP A 72 7.96 -1.91 2.07
C TRP A 72 9.44 -1.58 2.26
N ASP A 73 9.89 -1.45 3.51
CA ASP A 73 11.29 -1.18 3.86
C ASP A 73 12.19 -2.33 3.38
N ASP A 74 11.76 -3.58 3.60
CA ASP A 74 12.48 -4.78 3.16
C ASP A 74 12.52 -4.94 1.63
N SER A 75 11.54 -4.36 0.94
CA SER A 75 11.49 -4.26 -0.52
C SER A 75 12.26 -3.04 -1.05
N GLY A 76 12.93 -2.29 -0.16
CA GLY A 76 13.75 -1.13 -0.43
C GLY A 76 12.97 0.09 -0.93
N GLY A 77 11.67 0.16 -0.66
CA GLY A 77 10.80 1.20 -1.20
C GLY A 77 11.09 2.60 -0.64
N SER A 78 10.54 3.62 -1.29
CA SER A 78 10.66 5.02 -0.87
C SER A 78 9.96 5.32 0.45
N ASN A 79 10.71 5.75 1.46
CA ASN A 79 10.17 6.17 2.77
C ASN A 79 9.14 7.30 2.63
N GLU A 80 9.36 8.24 1.70
CA GLU A 80 8.43 9.38 1.51
C GLU A 80 7.04 8.92 1.07
N ILE A 81 6.97 7.90 0.21
CA ILE A 81 5.70 7.35 -0.26
C ILE A 81 5.02 6.55 0.86
N ALA A 82 5.78 5.72 1.58
CA ALA A 82 5.26 4.94 2.70
C ALA A 82 4.67 5.82 3.81
N ASP A 83 5.37 6.88 4.23
CA ASP A 83 4.91 7.77 5.29
C ASP A 83 3.54 8.40 4.95
N LYS A 84 3.37 8.84 3.69
CA LYS A 84 2.10 9.42 3.21
C LYS A 84 0.98 8.39 3.17
N ILE A 85 1.26 7.21 2.62
CA ILE A 85 0.29 6.11 2.56
C ILE A 85 -0.13 5.68 3.96
N PHE A 86 0.83 5.48 4.86
CA PHE A 86 0.58 5.07 6.24
C PHE A 86 -0.28 6.08 7.00
N ALA A 87 0.00 7.37 6.84
CA ALA A 87 -0.81 8.44 7.43
C ALA A 87 -2.26 8.41 6.92
N LEU A 88 -2.47 8.21 5.61
CA LEU A 88 -3.80 8.12 5.01
C LEU A 88 -4.53 6.84 5.43
N ILE A 89 -3.85 5.71 5.56
CA ILE A 89 -4.45 4.46 6.07
C ILE A 89 -4.96 4.67 7.50
N LYS A 90 -4.11 5.22 8.38
CA LYS A 90 -4.50 5.51 9.76
C LYS A 90 -5.68 6.47 9.85
N LYS A 91 -5.72 7.49 9.00
CA LYS A 91 -6.79 8.46 8.97
C LYS A 91 -8.11 7.85 8.49
N ASN A 92 -8.09 7.11 7.39
CA ASN A 92 -9.30 6.62 6.73
C ASN A 92 -9.84 5.29 7.28
N PHE A 93 -8.97 4.53 7.94
CA PHE A 93 -9.29 3.19 8.42
C PHE A 93 -8.81 2.89 9.84
N GLY A 94 -8.38 3.90 10.61
CA GLY A 94 -7.92 3.71 11.99
C GLY A 94 -8.89 2.94 12.87
N ASP A 95 -10.20 3.16 12.70
CA ASP A 95 -11.25 2.43 13.42
C ASP A 95 -11.25 0.92 13.14
N LYS A 96 -10.85 0.51 11.93
CA LYS A 96 -10.74 -0.91 11.53
C LYS A 96 -9.45 -1.56 12.04
N LEU A 97 -8.49 -0.76 12.49
CA LEU A 97 -7.17 -1.21 12.96
C LEU A 97 -7.10 -1.35 14.49
N ASN A 98 -8.08 -0.82 15.23
CA ASN A 98 -8.17 -0.99 16.68
C ASN A 98 -8.86 -2.33 17.01
N TYR A 99 -8.06 -3.30 17.46
CA TYR A 99 -8.52 -4.47 18.21
C TYR A 99 -8.49 -4.20 19.71
#